data_AF-A0A6C0EZ83-F1
#
_entry.id   AF-A0A6C0EZ83-F1
#
_cell.length_a   1.000
_cell.length_b   1.000
_cell.length_c   1.000
_cell.angle_alpha   90.00
_cell.angle_beta   90.00
_cell.angle_gamma   90.00
#
_symmetry.space_group_name_H-M   'P 1'
#
loop_
_entity.id
_entity.type
_entity.pdbx_description
1 polymer ?
#
loop_
_entity_poly.entity_id
_entity_poly.type
_entity_poly.pdbx_seq_one_letter_code
_entity_poly.pdbx_strand_id
1 'polypeptide(L)'
;MNIFSMQTTLHLLYKTISGSKKKERFETILEPLQALIQIGFLSYYPIGTKLTIQNNILYIQAPTYSQSVTRWYNNDTQEDLFYLFNIFCRFKKFYTDEKTEYTELFTLLIELAKNGINNLIRTYNQTEKTHVLHTLQMYKNMLDGNNHHHIVPPNSPINLTSVGESNSPPSALSGSSASSASTTTISDMDDIFIKISELYSDEVFKIIHQTLIAMKNDENNYMHYADGLNMILRPVNIRIKKWIDENIVF
;
A
#
# COMPACT_ATOMS: atom_id res chain seq x y z
N MET A 1 17.35 36.65 31.39
CA MET A 1 16.37 35.66 30.88
C MET A 1 17.14 34.41 30.51
N ASN A 2 17.04 33.36 31.34
CA ASN A 2 18.05 32.30 31.45
C ASN A 2 18.08 31.35 30.24
N ILE A 3 19.24 31.22 29.59
CA ILE A 3 19.56 30.25 28.53
C ILE A 3 19.25 28.80 28.95
N PHE A 4 19.36 28.48 30.24
CA PHE A 4 18.98 27.19 30.82
C PHE A 4 17.49 26.86 30.63
N SER A 5 16.60 27.85 30.68
CA SER A 5 15.16 27.64 30.48
C SER A 5 14.85 27.24 29.03
N MET A 6 15.54 27.81 28.04
CA MET A 6 15.30 27.49 26.62
C MET A 6 15.72 26.07 26.27
N GLN A 7 16.84 25.57 26.82
CA GLN A 7 17.27 24.18 26.57
C GLN A 7 16.26 23.17 27.12
N THR A 8 15.69 23.43 28.31
CA THR A 8 14.65 22.58 28.89
C THR A 8 13.35 22.64 28.07
N THR A 9 12.96 23.82 27.57
CA THR A 9 11.78 23.96 26.70
C THR A 9 11.98 23.26 25.35
N LEU A 10 13.16 23.37 24.73
CA LEU A 10 13.51 22.67 23.49
C LEU A 10 13.56 21.15 23.66
N HIS A 11 14.09 20.67 24.79
CA HIS A 11 14.12 19.24 25.11
C HIS A 11 12.72 18.69 25.41
N LEU A 12 11.85 19.48 26.06
CA LEU A 12 10.45 19.12 26.29
C LEU A 12 9.66 19.11 24.97
N LEU A 13 9.91 20.06 24.07
CA LEU A 13 9.32 20.08 22.73
C LEU A 13 9.78 18.87 21.90
N TYR A 14 11.09 18.56 21.91
CA TYR A 14 11.66 17.38 21.25
C TYR A 14 11.06 16.09 21.80
N LYS A 15 10.91 15.96 23.12
CA LYS A 15 10.33 14.78 23.76
C LYS A 15 8.82 14.66 23.53
N THR A 16 8.12 15.77 23.35
CA THR A 16 6.69 15.82 23.01
C THR A 16 6.45 15.54 21.52
N ILE A 17 7.38 15.92 20.64
CA ILE A 17 7.34 15.67 19.20
C ILE A 17 7.85 14.24 18.86
N SER A 18 8.80 13.71 19.64
CA SER A 18 9.33 12.35 19.49
C SER A 18 8.38 11.25 19.98
N GLY A 19 7.18 11.61 20.44
CA GLY A 19 6.09 10.68 20.76
C GLY A 19 5.28 10.24 19.53
N SER A 20 5.83 10.33 18.32
CA SER A 20 5.21 9.80 17.12
C SER A 20 5.02 8.30 17.25
N LYS A 21 3.76 7.85 17.30
CA LYS A 21 3.43 6.42 17.20
C LYS A 21 4.10 5.86 15.96
N LYS A 22 5.04 4.94 16.16
CA LYS A 22 5.67 4.22 15.07
C LYS A 22 4.55 3.47 14.36
N LYS A 23 4.37 3.72 13.07
CA LYS A 23 3.39 3.03 12.23
C LYS A 23 3.68 1.54 12.27
N GLU A 24 2.85 0.76 12.95
CA GLU A 24 3.13 -0.66 13.08
C GLU A 24 2.80 -1.36 11.76
N ARG A 25 3.64 -2.33 11.38
CA ARG A 25 3.57 -2.99 10.07
C ARG A 25 2.29 -3.77 9.84
N PHE A 26 1.58 -4.11 10.91
CA PHE A 26 0.29 -4.80 10.86
C PHE A 26 -0.89 -3.83 10.81
N GLU A 27 -0.69 -2.55 11.16
CA GLU A 27 -1.73 -1.51 11.16
C GLU A 27 -2.02 -0.97 9.77
N THR A 28 -1.02 -0.95 8.88
CA THR A 28 -1.17 -0.32 7.57
C THR A 28 -1.78 -1.27 6.56
N ILE A 29 -3.10 -1.18 6.50
CA ILE A 29 -3.93 -1.96 5.62
C ILE A 29 -4.37 -1.05 4.49
N LEU A 30 -4.11 -1.44 3.25
CA LEU A 30 -4.44 -0.63 2.07
C LEU A 30 -5.46 -1.38 1.21
N GLU A 31 -6.50 -0.66 0.80
CA GLU A 31 -7.44 -1.17 -0.18
C GLU A 31 -6.77 -1.16 -1.57
N PRO A 32 -6.72 -2.31 -2.26
CA PRO A 32 -5.88 -2.47 -3.44
C PRO A 32 -6.30 -1.62 -4.65
N LEU A 33 -7.60 -1.43 -4.93
CA LEU A 33 -8.02 -0.61 -6.07
C LEU A 33 -7.69 0.87 -5.84
N GLN A 34 -8.04 1.40 -4.67
CA GLN A 34 -7.75 2.76 -4.26
C GLN A 34 -6.27 3.06 -4.38
N ALA A 35 -5.43 2.18 -3.84
CA ALA A 35 -3.99 2.34 -3.90
C ALA A 35 -3.46 2.26 -5.34
N LEU A 36 -3.96 1.31 -6.14
CA LEU A 36 -3.50 1.14 -7.51
C LEU A 36 -3.87 2.35 -8.39
N ILE A 37 -5.01 3.00 -8.16
CA ILE A 37 -5.38 4.28 -8.82
C ILE A 37 -4.33 5.36 -8.56
N GLN A 38 -3.87 5.52 -7.31
CA GLN A 38 -2.84 6.50 -6.97
C GLN A 38 -1.49 6.16 -7.61
N ILE A 39 -1.13 4.87 -7.63
CA ILE A 39 0.07 4.40 -8.33
C ILE A 39 -0.06 4.64 -9.84
N GLY A 40 -1.26 4.48 -10.39
CA GLY A 40 -1.58 4.83 -11.78
C GLY A 40 -1.35 6.31 -12.06
N PHE A 41 -1.83 7.22 -11.21
CA PHE A 41 -1.59 8.65 -11.39
C PHE A 41 -0.11 9.02 -11.48
N LEU A 42 0.77 8.31 -10.76
CA LEU A 42 2.21 8.57 -10.80
C LEU A 42 2.82 8.48 -12.21
N SER A 43 2.17 7.85 -13.19
CA SER A 43 2.65 7.86 -14.58
C SER A 43 2.71 9.27 -15.19
N TYR A 44 1.83 10.17 -14.74
CA TYR A 44 1.71 11.54 -15.25
C TYR A 44 2.41 12.58 -14.37
N TYR A 45 2.59 12.27 -13.08
CA TYR A 45 3.25 13.20 -12.15
C TYR A 45 4.77 13.27 -12.40
N PRO A 46 5.40 14.43 -12.16
CA PRO A 46 6.84 14.63 -12.37
C PRO A 46 7.69 13.75 -11.45
N ILE A 47 8.92 13.47 -11.91
CA ILE A 47 9.95 12.77 -11.11
C ILE A 47 10.22 13.57 -9.83
N GLY A 48 10.31 12.88 -8.69
CA GLY A 48 10.33 13.51 -7.36
C GLY A 48 9.01 13.37 -6.60
N THR A 49 7.94 12.96 -7.28
CA THR A 49 6.68 12.60 -6.65
C THR A 49 6.84 11.34 -5.81
N LYS A 50 6.37 11.38 -4.57
CA LYS A 50 6.46 10.28 -3.60
C LYS A 50 5.08 9.82 -3.18
N LEU A 51 5.03 8.69 -2.48
CA LEU A 51 3.81 8.18 -1.86
C LEU A 51 3.80 8.49 -0.37
N THR A 52 2.61 8.74 0.15
CA THR A 52 2.32 8.84 1.59
C THR A 52 1.12 7.96 1.88
N ILE A 53 1.09 7.36 3.06
CA ILE A 53 -0.03 6.53 3.49
C ILE A 53 -0.60 7.14 4.76
N GLN A 54 -1.85 7.55 4.69
CA GLN A 54 -2.56 8.19 5.80
C GLN A 54 -3.93 7.56 5.98
N ASN A 55 -4.21 7.09 7.19
CA ASN A 55 -5.47 6.46 7.56
C ASN A 55 -5.87 5.39 6.55
N ASN A 56 -4.97 4.42 6.29
CA ASN A 56 -5.23 3.26 5.42
C ASN A 56 -5.56 3.60 3.96
N ILE A 57 -5.25 4.83 3.53
CA ILE A 57 -5.42 5.30 2.16
C ILE A 57 -4.06 5.79 1.65
N LEU A 58 -3.74 5.38 0.43
CA LEU A 58 -2.55 5.85 -0.27
C LEU A 58 -2.84 7.22 -0.88
N TYR A 59 -1.89 8.14 -0.84
CA TYR A 59 -1.95 9.40 -1.57
C TYR A 59 -0.61 9.67 -2.27
N ILE A 60 -0.71 10.41 -3.36
CA ILE A 60 0.44 11.00 -4.04
C ILE A 60 0.89 12.28 -3.34
N GLN A 61 2.20 12.52 -3.35
CA GLN A 61 2.81 13.72 -2.82
C GLN A 61 3.74 14.32 -3.88
N ALA A 62 3.23 15.28 -4.65
CA ALA A 62 3.98 15.99 -5.68
C ALA A 62 5.27 16.64 -5.12
N PRO A 63 6.31 16.84 -5.93
CA PRO A 63 7.55 17.48 -5.51
C PRO A 63 7.29 18.95 -5.18
N THR A 64 7.35 19.28 -3.89
CA THR A 64 7.16 20.63 -3.37
C THR A 64 8.28 20.97 -2.38
N TYR A 65 8.57 22.25 -2.17
CA TYR A 65 9.60 22.66 -1.21
C TYR A 65 9.30 22.21 0.23
N SER A 66 8.02 22.13 0.58
CA SER A 66 7.57 21.63 1.89
C SER A 66 7.46 20.10 1.96
N GLN A 67 7.73 19.37 0.87
CA GLN A 67 7.56 17.91 0.80
C GLN A 67 8.28 17.21 1.96
N SER A 68 9.55 17.58 2.22
CA SER A 68 10.35 17.00 3.30
C SER A 68 9.77 17.26 4.69
N VAL A 69 9.23 18.46 4.93
CA VAL A 69 8.63 18.84 6.22
C VAL A 69 7.33 18.08 6.46
N THR A 70 6.47 18.01 5.45
CA THR A 70 5.22 17.25 5.52
C THR A 70 5.49 15.77 5.75
N ARG A 71 6.49 15.19 5.07
CA ARG A 71 6.88 13.79 5.28
C ARG A 71 7.41 13.53 6.68
N TRP A 72 8.22 14.43 7.20
CA TRP A 72 8.70 14.34 8.58
C TRP A 72 7.54 14.39 9.58
N TYR A 73 6.61 15.33 9.41
CA TYR A 73 5.41 15.43 10.26
C TYR A 73 4.55 14.16 10.24
N ASN A 74 4.39 13.54 9.06
CA ASN A 74 3.64 12.31 8.89
C ASN A 74 4.43 11.03 9.27
N ASN A 75 5.71 11.15 9.59
CA ASN A 75 6.65 10.02 9.73
C ASN A 75 6.70 9.11 8.48
N ASP A 76 6.54 9.69 7.29
CA ASP A 76 6.58 8.97 6.02
C ASP A 76 8.02 8.64 5.62
N THR A 77 8.33 7.37 5.46
CA THR A 77 9.65 6.91 5.01
C THR A 77 9.55 6.16 3.69
N GLN A 78 10.69 5.90 3.05
CA GLN A 78 10.71 5.13 1.80
C GLN A 78 10.49 3.63 2.03
N GLU A 79 10.68 3.17 3.26
CA GLU A 79 10.34 1.82 3.70
C GLU A 79 8.82 1.57 3.67
N ASP A 80 7.99 2.62 3.69
CA ASP A 80 6.53 2.48 3.52
C ASP A 80 6.16 1.88 2.15
N LEU A 81 7.08 1.88 1.17
CA LEU A 81 6.88 1.19 -0.09
C LEU A 81 6.71 -0.32 0.07
N PHE A 82 7.18 -0.92 1.17
CA PHE A 82 6.95 -2.34 1.43
C PHE A 82 5.47 -2.72 1.53
N TYR A 83 4.60 -1.78 1.93
CA TYR A 83 3.15 -2.01 1.99
C TYR A 83 2.51 -2.23 0.61
N LEU A 84 3.17 -1.81 -0.47
CA LEU A 84 2.65 -1.99 -1.83
C LEU A 84 2.60 -3.46 -2.26
N PHE A 85 3.40 -4.34 -1.65
CA PHE A 85 3.36 -5.78 -1.96
C PHE A 85 1.94 -6.37 -1.85
N ASN A 86 1.27 -6.08 -0.73
CA ASN A 86 -0.06 -6.61 -0.45
C ASN A 86 -1.12 -6.06 -1.43
N ILE A 87 -0.92 -4.83 -1.92
CA ILE A 87 -1.80 -4.20 -2.90
C ILE A 87 -1.82 -4.99 -4.20
N PHE A 88 -0.65 -5.34 -4.75
CA PHE A 88 -0.57 -6.04 -6.04
C PHE A 88 -1.14 -7.45 -5.99
N CYS A 89 -0.83 -8.22 -4.94
CA CYS A 89 -1.37 -9.56 -4.74
C CYS A 89 -2.90 -9.55 -4.64
N ARG A 90 -3.44 -8.66 -3.80
CA ARG A 90 -4.88 -8.56 -3.56
C ARG A 90 -5.63 -7.98 -4.76
N PHE A 91 -5.02 -7.03 -5.48
CA PHE A 91 -5.64 -6.47 -6.68
C PHE A 91 -5.91 -7.55 -7.73
N LYS A 92 -4.90 -8.39 -8.02
CA LYS A 92 -5.04 -9.49 -8.97
C LYS A 92 -6.16 -10.45 -8.54
N LYS A 93 -6.13 -10.87 -7.27
CA LYS A 93 -7.10 -11.81 -6.69
C LYS A 93 -8.54 -11.26 -6.70
N PHE A 94 -8.77 -10.04 -6.21
CA PHE A 94 -10.13 -9.52 -5.98
C PHE A 94 -10.74 -8.77 -7.15
N TYR A 95 -9.92 -8.27 -8.10
CA TYR A 95 -10.42 -7.45 -9.21
C TYR A 95 -10.23 -8.14 -10.56
N THR A 96 -9.03 -8.63 -10.86
CA THR A 96 -8.78 -9.27 -12.17
C THR A 96 -9.50 -10.61 -12.31
N ASP A 97 -9.46 -11.45 -11.27
CA ASP A 97 -10.01 -12.81 -11.36
C ASP A 97 -11.54 -12.84 -11.17
N GLU A 98 -12.10 -11.96 -10.33
CA GLU A 98 -13.52 -11.97 -9.97
C GLU A 98 -14.40 -11.00 -10.77
N LYS A 99 -13.87 -9.82 -11.13
CA LYS A 99 -14.66 -8.73 -11.74
C LYS A 99 -14.35 -8.56 -13.23
N THR A 100 -14.55 -9.64 -13.99
CA THR A 100 -14.21 -9.71 -15.43
C THR A 100 -14.92 -8.68 -16.30
N GLU A 101 -16.05 -8.14 -15.86
CA GLU A 101 -16.80 -7.08 -16.56
C GLU A 101 -16.02 -5.75 -16.70
N TYR A 102 -15.03 -5.49 -15.84
CA TYR A 102 -14.19 -4.28 -15.90
C TYR A 102 -12.76 -4.55 -16.38
N THR A 103 -12.55 -5.62 -17.16
CA THR A 103 -11.22 -6.04 -17.63
C THR A 103 -10.47 -4.91 -18.36
N GLU A 104 -11.15 -4.09 -19.16
CA GLU A 104 -10.52 -2.96 -19.86
C GLU A 104 -9.98 -1.91 -18.90
N LEU A 105 -10.78 -1.54 -17.89
CA LEU A 105 -10.37 -0.63 -16.82
C LEU A 105 -9.14 -1.17 -16.08
N PHE A 106 -9.16 -2.43 -15.66
CA PHE A 106 -8.06 -3.00 -14.90
C PHE A 106 -6.80 -3.15 -15.75
N THR A 107 -6.94 -3.49 -17.03
CA THR A 107 -5.82 -3.54 -17.98
C THR A 107 -5.17 -2.17 -18.13
N LEU A 108 -5.96 -1.11 -18.35
CA LEU A 108 -5.47 0.26 -18.43
C LEU A 108 -4.82 0.68 -17.11
N LEU A 109 -5.44 0.36 -15.97
CA LEU A 109 -4.92 0.74 -14.67
C LEU A 109 -3.58 0.05 -14.35
N ILE A 110 -3.41 -1.22 -14.72
CA ILE A 110 -2.15 -1.95 -14.60
C ILE A 110 -1.07 -1.31 -15.49
N GLU A 111 -1.40 -0.94 -16.73
CA GLU A 111 -0.49 -0.23 -17.65
C GLU A 111 0.02 1.07 -17.00
N LEU A 112 -0.89 1.91 -16.51
CA LEU A 112 -0.56 3.17 -15.83
C LEU A 112 0.26 2.93 -14.57
N ALA A 113 -0.12 1.96 -13.73
CA ALA A 113 0.60 1.65 -12.50
C ALA A 113 2.04 1.20 -12.76
N LYS A 114 2.29 0.40 -13.81
CA LYS A 114 3.65 0.03 -14.22
C LYS A 114 4.48 1.25 -14.60
N ASN A 115 3.89 2.20 -15.31
CA ASN A 115 4.54 3.47 -15.66
C ASN A 115 4.79 4.34 -14.41
N GLY A 116 3.83 4.39 -13.48
CA GLY A 116 3.98 5.03 -12.18
C GLY A 116 5.11 4.44 -11.33
N ILE A 117 5.23 3.11 -11.29
CA ILE A 117 6.35 2.42 -10.62
C ILE A 117 7.69 2.78 -11.29
N ASN A 118 7.76 2.88 -12.63
CA ASN A 118 8.97 3.35 -13.31
C ASN A 118 9.35 4.79 -12.85
N ASN A 119 8.37 5.67 -12.69
CA ASN A 119 8.60 7.03 -12.17
C ASN A 119 9.04 7.02 -10.70
N LEU A 120 8.52 6.11 -9.87
CA LEU A 120 9.03 5.89 -8.51
C LEU A 120 10.48 5.38 -8.52
N ILE A 121 10.82 4.40 -9.36
CA ILE A 121 12.20 3.90 -9.51
C ILE A 121 13.13 5.06 -9.84
N ARG A 122 12.77 5.90 -10.81
CA ARG A 122 13.54 7.11 -11.17
C ARG A 122 13.66 8.09 -9.99
N THR A 123 12.58 8.29 -9.25
CA THR A 123 12.55 9.18 -8.08
C THR A 123 13.48 8.71 -6.97
N TYR A 124 13.58 7.40 -6.75
CA TYR A 124 14.45 6.81 -5.72
C TYR A 124 15.84 6.41 -6.24
N ASN A 125 16.15 6.60 -7.53
CA ASN A 125 17.39 6.15 -8.15
C ASN A 125 18.65 6.77 -7.53
N GLN A 126 18.50 7.94 -6.91
CA GLN A 126 19.59 8.66 -6.23
C GLN A 126 19.71 8.28 -4.75
N THR A 127 18.86 7.40 -4.23
CA THR A 127 18.94 6.97 -2.82
C THR A 127 19.98 5.88 -2.65
N GLU A 128 20.72 5.93 -1.54
CA GLU A 128 21.71 4.91 -1.18
C GLU A 128 21.07 3.54 -0.84
N LYS A 129 19.74 3.49 -0.73
CA LYS A 129 18.99 2.30 -0.31
C LYS A 129 18.58 1.46 -1.51
N THR A 130 19.55 0.71 -2.05
CA THR A 130 19.39 -0.22 -3.17
C THR A 130 18.21 -1.19 -3.02
N HIS A 131 17.88 -1.62 -1.80
CA HIS A 131 16.74 -2.50 -1.53
C HIS A 131 15.39 -1.90 -1.96
N VAL A 132 15.22 -0.58 -1.90
CA VAL A 132 14.00 0.10 -2.35
C VAL A 132 13.84 -0.05 -3.86
N LEU A 133 14.93 0.12 -4.60
CA LEU A 133 14.95 -0.02 -6.05
C LEU A 133 14.62 -1.45 -6.49
N HIS A 134 15.27 -2.44 -5.86
CA HIS A 134 14.97 -3.86 -6.11
C HIS A 134 13.51 -4.22 -5.80
N THR A 135 12.97 -3.67 -4.70
CA THR A 135 11.57 -3.89 -4.31
C THR A 135 10.60 -3.31 -5.35
N LEU A 136 10.86 -2.10 -5.84
CA LEU A 136 10.04 -1.48 -6.89
C LEU A 136 10.14 -2.23 -8.23
N GLN A 137 11.32 -2.75 -8.59
CA GLN A 137 11.49 -3.61 -9.76
C GLN A 137 10.68 -4.90 -9.63
N MET A 138 10.70 -5.53 -8.46
CA MET A 138 9.90 -6.71 -8.16
C MET A 138 8.40 -6.41 -8.33
N TYR A 139 7.91 -5.29 -7.80
CA TYR A 139 6.50 -4.89 -7.94
C TYR A 139 6.05 -4.69 -9.38
N LYS A 140 6.90 -4.08 -10.20
CA LYS A 140 6.63 -3.96 -11.64
C LYS A 140 6.46 -5.35 -12.28
N ASN A 141 7.36 -6.28 -11.98
CA ASN A 141 7.30 -7.65 -12.51
C ASN A 141 6.10 -8.44 -11.98
N MET A 142 5.59 -8.13 -10.78
CA MET A 142 4.38 -8.73 -10.23
C MET A 142 3.14 -8.31 -11.04
N LEU A 143 3.08 -7.06 -11.47
CA LEU A 143 2.00 -6.52 -12.30
C LEU A 143 2.01 -7.05 -13.75
N ASP A 144 3.16 -7.51 -14.25
CA ASP A 144 3.29 -8.07 -15.61
C ASP A 144 2.58 -9.41 -15.81
N GLY A 145 2.05 -10.05 -14.75
CA GLY A 145 1.30 -11.30 -14.83
C GLY A 145 2.13 -12.55 -15.18
N ASN A 146 3.41 -12.39 -15.55
CA ASN A 146 4.32 -13.47 -15.96
C ASN A 146 4.80 -14.38 -14.82
N ASN A 147 4.40 -14.12 -13.57
CA ASN A 147 4.87 -14.88 -12.42
C ASN A 147 3.73 -15.71 -11.81
N HIS A 148 3.64 -16.98 -12.22
CA HIS A 148 2.90 -18.04 -11.51
C HIS A 148 3.66 -18.58 -10.28
N HIS A 149 4.73 -17.91 -9.84
CA HIS A 149 5.48 -18.33 -8.66
C HIS A 149 4.70 -17.94 -7.41
N HIS A 150 4.65 -18.85 -6.44
CA HIS A 150 4.15 -18.59 -5.09
C HIS A 150 5.02 -17.47 -4.47
N ILE A 151 4.53 -16.22 -4.50
CA ILE A 151 5.32 -15.05 -4.13
C ILE A 151 5.27 -14.90 -2.62
N VAL A 152 6.39 -15.22 -2.00
CA VAL A 152 6.55 -15.09 -0.56
C VAL A 152 6.87 -13.62 -0.24
N PRO A 153 6.19 -12.97 0.73
CA PRO A 153 6.50 -11.60 1.11
C PRO A 153 7.97 -11.47 1.52
N PRO A 154 8.60 -10.28 1.34
CA PRO A 154 10.04 -10.08 1.56
C PRO A 154 10.59 -10.42 2.95
N ASN A 155 9.73 -10.78 3.92
CA ASN A 155 10.10 -11.11 5.30
C ASN A 155 9.30 -12.32 5.86
N SER A 156 8.89 -13.29 5.06
CA SER A 156 8.49 -14.57 5.64
C SER A 156 9.65 -15.13 6.47
N PRO A 157 9.44 -15.63 7.71
CA PRO A 157 10.48 -16.37 8.41
C PRO A 157 10.97 -17.49 7.50
N ILE A 158 12.28 -17.52 7.23
CA ILE A 158 12.92 -18.58 6.46
C ILE A 158 12.80 -19.84 7.31
N ASN A 159 11.78 -20.66 7.09
CA ASN A 159 11.82 -22.05 7.54
C ASN A 159 12.74 -22.80 6.58
N LEU A 160 14.02 -22.86 6.95
CA LEU A 160 14.99 -23.73 6.31
C LEU A 160 14.66 -25.18 6.65
N THR A 161 13.65 -25.76 6.00
CA THR A 161 13.47 -27.22 6.01
C THR A 161 14.07 -27.77 4.73
N SER A 162 15.33 -28.17 4.85
CA SER A 162 16.05 -29.01 3.91
C SER A 162 15.28 -30.29 3.61
N VAL A 163 15.24 -30.65 2.33
CA VAL A 163 14.90 -31.96 1.80
C VAL A 163 15.77 -33.04 2.46
N GLY A 164 15.14 -34.10 2.98
CA GLY A 164 15.79 -35.30 3.53
C GLY A 164 14.76 -36.29 4.08
N GLU A 165 14.89 -37.56 3.70
CA GLU A 165 13.85 -38.61 3.65
C GLU A 165 13.54 -39.36 4.98
N SER A 166 12.32 -39.91 5.02
CA SER A 166 11.89 -41.23 5.57
C SER A 166 11.54 -41.47 7.06
N ASN A 167 10.35 -42.07 7.21
CA ASN A 167 9.85 -43.05 8.20
C ASN A 167 9.03 -42.62 9.44
N SER A 168 7.97 -43.42 9.67
CA SER A 168 6.76 -43.23 10.50
C SER A 168 6.89 -43.74 11.98
N PRO A 169 5.82 -43.88 12.82
CA PRO A 169 5.59 -43.16 14.10
C PRO A 169 5.42 -44.13 15.32
N PRO A 170 4.62 -43.88 16.40
CA PRO A 170 4.33 -42.70 17.26
C PRO A 170 4.66 -42.95 18.76
N SER A 171 4.65 -41.93 19.64
CA SER A 171 4.47 -42.12 21.11
C SER A 171 4.02 -40.88 21.89
N ALA A 172 2.82 -41.00 22.49
CA ALA A 172 2.32 -40.56 23.82
C ALA A 172 2.40 -39.09 24.34
N LEU A 173 1.19 -38.53 24.50
CA LEU A 173 0.58 -37.74 25.60
C LEU A 173 1.43 -36.82 26.52
N SER A 174 0.97 -35.56 26.59
CA SER A 174 0.43 -34.84 27.78
C SER A 174 1.01 -33.43 28.00
N GLY A 175 0.16 -32.46 28.35
CA GLY A 175 0.58 -31.16 28.89
C GLY A 175 -0.23 -29.97 28.38
N SER A 176 -1.22 -29.58 29.18
CA SER A 176 -2.18 -28.49 29.03
C SER A 176 -1.61 -27.07 29.01
N SER A 177 -2.43 -26.17 28.44
CA SER A 177 -2.56 -24.72 28.75
C SER A 177 -1.72 -23.76 27.91
N ALA A 178 -2.31 -23.22 26.84
CA ALA A 178 -1.94 -21.92 26.30
C ALA A 178 -3.19 -21.18 25.83
N SER A 179 -3.36 -19.99 26.41
CA SER A 179 -4.30 -18.94 26.08
C SER A 179 -4.61 -18.82 24.58
N SER A 180 -5.91 -18.81 24.26
CA SER A 180 -6.45 -18.42 22.96
C SER A 180 -6.15 -16.95 22.68
N ALA A 181 -4.95 -16.68 22.15
CA ALA A 181 -4.74 -15.54 21.29
C ALA A 181 -5.35 -15.88 19.93
N SER A 182 -6.33 -15.10 19.49
CA SER A 182 -6.96 -15.24 18.18
C SER A 182 -5.94 -14.94 17.09
N THR A 183 -5.23 -15.97 16.64
CA THR A 183 -4.44 -15.91 15.41
C THR A 183 -5.41 -15.91 14.23
N THR A 184 -5.91 -14.73 13.86
CA THR A 184 -6.65 -14.53 12.62
C THR A 184 -5.77 -15.02 11.47
N THR A 185 -6.23 -16.03 10.72
CA THR A 185 -5.43 -16.63 9.66
C THR A 185 -5.38 -15.69 8.45
N ILE A 186 -4.38 -15.84 7.58
CA ILE A 186 -4.24 -15.04 6.35
C ILE A 186 -5.49 -15.18 5.46
N SER A 187 -6.14 -16.34 5.47
CA SER A 187 -7.41 -16.58 4.76
C SER A 187 -8.52 -15.67 5.28
N ASP A 188 -8.66 -15.58 6.61
CA ASP A 188 -9.70 -14.77 7.25
C ASP A 188 -9.53 -13.28 6.90
N MET A 189 -8.28 -12.81 6.77
CA MET A 189 -7.99 -11.43 6.36
C MET A 189 -8.38 -11.18 4.90
N ASP A 190 -8.09 -12.10 3.99
CA ASP A 190 -8.50 -11.93 2.59
C ASP A 190 -10.02 -11.95 2.42
N ASP A 191 -10.74 -12.77 3.21
CA ASP A 191 -12.21 -12.82 3.26
C ASP A 191 -12.83 -11.53 3.86
N ILE A 192 -12.06 -10.84 4.69
CA ILE A 192 -12.33 -9.49 5.19
C ILE A 192 -12.12 -8.48 4.04
N PHE A 193 -11.02 -8.55 3.30
CA PHE A 193 -10.68 -7.58 2.25
C PHE A 193 -11.55 -7.66 1.00
N ILE A 194 -11.96 -8.86 0.59
CA ILE A 194 -12.81 -9.03 -0.59
C ILE A 194 -14.12 -8.26 -0.44
N LYS A 195 -14.68 -8.17 0.78
CA LYS A 195 -15.90 -7.39 1.08
C LYS A 195 -15.71 -5.89 0.91
N ILE A 196 -14.49 -5.37 1.08
CA ILE A 196 -14.19 -3.96 0.83
C ILE A 196 -14.36 -3.63 -0.67
N SER A 197 -14.08 -4.59 -1.55
CA SER A 197 -14.27 -4.42 -3.01
C SER A 197 -15.74 -4.21 -3.40
N GLU A 198 -16.68 -4.62 -2.55
CA GLU A 198 -18.12 -4.45 -2.74
C GLU A 198 -18.58 -3.01 -2.44
N LEU A 199 -17.72 -2.16 -1.87
CA LEU A 199 -18.03 -0.75 -1.61
C LEU A 199 -18.09 0.10 -2.90
N TYR A 200 -17.54 -0.42 -3.99
CA TYR A 200 -17.55 0.20 -5.31
C TYR A 200 -18.79 -0.22 -6.09
N SER A 201 -19.61 0.76 -6.49
CA SER A 201 -20.72 0.51 -7.42
C SER A 201 -20.22 0.50 -8.87
N ASP A 202 -21.03 -0.06 -9.77
CA ASP A 202 -20.77 -0.07 -11.22
C ASP A 202 -20.55 1.36 -11.76
N GLU A 203 -21.31 2.35 -11.28
CA GLU A 203 -21.12 3.75 -11.66
C GLU A 203 -19.74 4.26 -11.26
N VAL A 204 -19.23 3.86 -10.09
CA VAL A 204 -17.89 4.25 -9.64
C VAL A 204 -16.83 3.64 -10.55
N PHE A 205 -16.95 2.36 -10.92
CA PHE A 205 -16.01 1.73 -11.87
C PHE A 205 -16.02 2.45 -13.22
N LYS A 206 -17.20 2.79 -13.75
CA LYS A 206 -17.35 3.54 -15.00
C LYS A 206 -16.71 4.93 -14.91
N ILE A 207 -16.92 5.65 -13.81
CA ILE A 207 -16.31 6.98 -13.59
C ILE A 207 -14.78 6.87 -13.54
N ILE A 208 -14.23 5.89 -12.82
CA ILE A 208 -12.79 5.65 -12.77
C ILE A 208 -12.28 5.41 -14.20
N HIS A 209 -12.91 4.49 -14.94
CA HIS A 209 -12.47 4.14 -16.29
C HIS A 209 -12.45 5.32 -17.24
N GLN A 210 -13.55 6.07 -17.32
CA GLN A 210 -13.65 7.21 -18.24
C GLN A 210 -12.71 8.36 -17.83
N THR A 211 -12.48 8.56 -16.54
CA THR A 211 -11.54 9.59 -16.08
C THR A 211 -10.10 9.22 -16.42
N LEU A 212 -9.71 7.93 -16.30
CA LEU A 212 -8.39 7.46 -16.70
C LEU A 212 -8.19 7.57 -18.22
N ILE A 213 -9.22 7.26 -19.03
CA ILE A 213 -9.17 7.47 -20.49
C ILE A 213 -9.00 8.95 -20.82
N ALA A 214 -9.79 9.83 -20.20
CA ALA A 214 -9.70 11.28 -20.43
C ALA A 214 -8.29 11.81 -20.11
N MET A 215 -7.71 11.36 -19.00
CA MET A 215 -6.35 11.72 -18.62
C MET A 215 -5.29 11.17 -19.57
N LYS A 216 -5.46 9.97 -20.12
CA LYS A 216 -4.57 9.43 -21.17
C LYS A 216 -4.66 10.22 -22.48
N ASN A 217 -5.82 10.76 -22.81
CA ASN A 217 -6.03 11.57 -24.02
C ASN A 217 -5.56 13.02 -23.87
N ASP A 218 -5.53 13.54 -22.64
CA ASP A 218 -5.16 14.92 -22.32
C ASP A 218 -4.22 14.99 -21.11
N GLU A 219 -2.98 14.53 -21.34
CA GLU A 219 -1.98 14.40 -20.28
C GLU A 219 -1.60 15.74 -19.66
N ASN A 220 -1.77 16.87 -20.36
CA ASN A 220 -1.42 18.19 -19.82
C ASN A 220 -2.32 18.61 -18.65
N ASN A 221 -3.56 18.13 -18.62
CA ASN A 221 -4.54 18.45 -17.60
C ASN A 221 -4.69 17.32 -16.56
N TYR A 222 -3.72 16.39 -16.48
CA TYR A 222 -3.75 15.23 -15.58
C TYR A 222 -4.11 15.58 -14.13
N MET A 223 -3.63 16.73 -13.62
CA MET A 223 -3.92 17.16 -12.24
C MET A 223 -5.42 17.37 -12.01
N HIS A 224 -6.13 17.97 -12.97
CA HIS A 224 -7.57 18.20 -12.85
C HIS A 224 -8.36 16.89 -12.84
N TYR A 225 -7.96 15.94 -13.68
CA TYR A 225 -8.57 14.61 -13.71
C TYR A 225 -8.28 13.82 -12.42
N ALA A 226 -7.03 13.83 -11.95
CA ALA A 226 -6.63 13.16 -10.72
C ALA A 226 -7.33 13.73 -9.48
N ASP A 227 -7.34 15.06 -9.33
CA ASP A 227 -8.00 15.74 -8.21
C ASP A 227 -9.52 15.56 -8.26
N GLY A 228 -10.12 15.66 -9.46
CA GLY A 228 -11.53 15.41 -9.68
C GLY A 228 -11.92 13.98 -9.27
N LEU A 229 -11.16 12.98 -9.72
CA LEU A 229 -11.42 11.58 -9.36
C LEU A 229 -11.23 11.35 -7.86
N ASN A 230 -10.19 11.94 -7.25
CA ASN A 230 -9.98 11.87 -5.80
C ASN A 230 -11.15 12.47 -5.00
N MET A 231 -11.74 13.57 -5.49
CA MET A 231 -12.93 14.17 -4.87
C MET A 231 -14.15 13.27 -5.02
N ILE A 232 -14.38 12.70 -6.21
CA ILE A 232 -15.51 11.79 -6.46
C ILE A 232 -15.39 10.52 -5.61
N LEU A 233 -14.18 9.98 -5.45
CA LEU A 233 -13.93 8.78 -4.64
C LEU A 233 -13.92 9.04 -3.13
N ARG A 234 -13.98 10.29 -2.68
CA ARG A 234 -13.94 10.64 -1.25
C ARG A 234 -14.99 9.91 -0.40
N PRO A 235 -16.27 9.79 -0.80
CA PRO A 235 -17.27 9.04 -0.04
C PRO A 235 -16.92 7.55 0.05
N VAL A 236 -16.35 6.96 -1.01
CA VAL A 236 -15.88 5.57 -1.01
C VAL A 236 -14.71 5.42 -0.05
N ASN A 237 -13.72 6.32 -0.10
CA ASN A 237 -12.57 6.32 0.80
C ASN A 237 -12.98 6.44 2.28
N ILE A 238 -14.00 7.23 2.60
CA ILE A 238 -14.54 7.31 3.97
C ILE A 238 -15.15 5.98 4.39
N ARG A 239 -15.91 5.32 3.51
CA ARG A 239 -16.49 3.99 3.78
C ARG A 239 -15.42 2.92 3.94
N ILE A 240 -14.36 2.94 3.12
CA ILE A 240 -13.20 2.04 3.25
C ILE A 240 -12.57 2.20 4.63
N LYS A 241 -12.27 3.43 5.06
CA LYS A 241 -11.69 3.69 6.38
C LYS A 241 -12.57 3.15 7.50
N LYS A 242 -13.85 3.53 7.48
CA LYS A 242 -14.82 3.08 8.47
C LYS A 242 -14.91 1.56 8.51
N TRP A 243 -14.95 0.91 7.35
CA TRP A 243 -15.00 -0.54 7.25
C TRP A 243 -13.76 -1.17 7.90
N ILE A 244 -12.56 -0.67 7.59
CA ILE A 244 -11.31 -1.18 8.15
C ILE A 244 -11.31 -1.03 9.67
N ASP A 245 -11.68 0.14 10.18
CA ASP A 245 -11.73 0.41 11.61
C ASP A 245 -12.75 -0.49 12.35
N GLU A 246 -13.84 -0.88 11.69
CA GLU A 246 -14.91 -1.71 12.28
C GLU A 246 -14.62 -3.22 12.22
N ASN A 247 -13.93 -3.69 11.17
CA ASN A 247 -13.82 -5.11 10.87
C ASN A 247 -12.41 -5.68 11.09
N ILE A 248 -11.41 -4.83 11.29
CA ILE A 248 -10.06 -5.24 11.63
C ILE A 248 -9.79 -4.82 13.07
N VAL A 249 -9.94 -5.79 13.98
CA VAL A 249 -9.57 -5.62 15.40
C VAL A 249 -8.07 -5.82 15.51
N PHE A 250 -7.37 -4.80 15.99
CA PHE A 250 -5.96 -4.87 16.37
C PHE A 250 -5.78 -5.43 17.78
#